data_AF-J2H114-F1
#
_entry.id   AF-J2H114-F1
#
_cell.length_a   1.000
_cell.length_b   1.000
_cell.length_c   1.000
_cell.angle_alpha   90.00
_cell.angle_beta   90.00
_cell.angle_gamma   90.00
#
_symmetry.space_group_name_H-M   'P 1'
#
loop_
_entity.id
_entity.type
_entity.pdbx_description
1 polymer ?
#
loop_
_entity_poly.entity_id
_entity_poly.type
_entity_poly.pdbx_seq_one_letter_code
_entity_poly.pdbx_strand_id
1 'polypeptide(L)'
;MSQADQTAQLLSLARSREPADRERLLAGIVDLCDASQVEGRPAAPEVQILLDSIFMTLVVEAERDIRARLAERLADATWAPSALVNILALDEIEIARPIIARSPVLQDHDLIRLLVQATLEHQIEIARRPELSPAVVEAILAKDESAVLTALASNPTAQVTPDGLRRLVDKARDVVALRSPLARHPSLSSDLAEQLYLWVGRALRDALVARFQLDPDKMAQAIEASLRAVHQGTTAIDTPSLEQDEDREEMEAALVEKLDAAGQLRPGYLLRVLRERRLPLFLFALARLG
;
A
#
# COMPACT_ATOMS: atom_id res chain seq x y z
N MET A 1 36.03 -21.52 -13.00
CA MET A 1 35.44 -22.20 -14.18
C MET A 1 35.71 -21.34 -15.39
N SER A 2 36.08 -21.92 -16.53
CA SER A 2 36.33 -21.13 -17.75
C SER A 2 35.01 -20.53 -18.27
N GLN A 3 35.02 -19.32 -18.85
CA GLN A 3 33.82 -18.72 -19.48
C GLN A 3 33.19 -19.69 -20.50
N ALA A 4 34.00 -20.48 -21.19
CA ALA A 4 33.56 -21.50 -22.15
C ALA A 4 32.76 -22.65 -21.50
N ASP A 5 33.09 -23.04 -20.27
CA ASP A 5 32.36 -24.09 -19.53
C ASP A 5 30.98 -23.55 -19.08
N GLN A 6 30.93 -22.28 -18.65
CA GLN A 6 29.67 -21.62 -18.31
C GLN A 6 28.75 -21.48 -19.52
N THR A 7 29.28 -21.13 -20.70
CA THR A 7 28.45 -21.01 -21.92
C THR A 7 27.92 -22.38 -22.36
N ALA A 8 28.75 -23.43 -22.32
CA ALA A 8 28.32 -24.78 -22.65
C ALA A 8 27.23 -25.29 -21.70
N GLN A 9 27.34 -24.96 -20.40
CA GLN A 9 26.34 -25.31 -19.40
C GLN A 9 25.01 -24.59 -19.66
N LEU A 10 25.00 -23.28 -19.95
CA LEU A 10 23.78 -22.55 -20.29
C LEU A 10 23.10 -23.09 -21.55
N LEU A 11 23.88 -23.45 -22.58
CA LEU A 11 23.35 -24.07 -23.80
C LEU A 11 22.73 -25.45 -23.55
N SER A 12 23.27 -26.21 -22.59
CA SER A 12 22.68 -27.50 -22.20
C SER A 12 21.35 -27.30 -21.46
N LEU A 13 21.28 -26.33 -20.55
CA LEU A 13 20.07 -25.99 -19.81
C LEU A 13 18.97 -25.43 -20.73
N ALA A 14 19.33 -24.64 -21.74
CA ALA A 14 18.40 -24.10 -22.74
C ALA A 14 17.69 -25.17 -23.58
N ARG A 15 18.24 -26.38 -23.68
CA ARG A 15 17.62 -27.52 -24.37
C ARG A 15 16.70 -28.33 -23.47
N SER A 16 16.80 -28.16 -22.15
CA SER A 16 15.98 -28.87 -21.18
C SER A 16 14.62 -28.20 -21.02
N ARG A 17 13.58 -29.01 -20.84
CA ARG A 17 12.23 -28.55 -20.49
C ARG A 17 11.91 -28.73 -19.02
N GLU A 18 12.85 -29.26 -18.23
CA GLU A 18 12.65 -29.46 -16.81
C GLU A 18 12.59 -28.11 -16.07
N PRO A 19 11.62 -27.90 -15.17
CA PRO A 19 11.47 -26.65 -14.42
C PRO A 19 12.76 -26.23 -13.69
N ALA A 20 13.45 -27.19 -13.08
CA ALA A 20 14.70 -26.95 -12.36
C ALA A 20 15.84 -26.45 -13.27
N ASP A 21 15.90 -26.94 -14.51
CA ASP A 21 16.93 -26.51 -15.46
C ASP A 21 16.61 -25.15 -16.06
N ARG A 22 15.33 -24.83 -16.26
CA ARG A 22 14.86 -23.50 -16.66
C ARG A 22 15.18 -22.44 -15.60
N GLU A 23 14.99 -22.78 -14.33
CA GLU A 23 15.37 -21.91 -13.22
C GLU A 23 16.88 -21.65 -13.21
N ARG A 24 17.70 -22.70 -13.33
CA ARG A 24 19.16 -22.57 -13.39
C ARG A 24 19.61 -21.74 -14.60
N LEU A 25 18.94 -21.90 -15.74
CA LEU A 25 19.20 -21.11 -16.94
C LEU A 25 18.89 -19.64 -16.70
N LEU A 26 17.69 -19.32 -16.20
CA LEU A 26 17.30 -17.94 -15.88
C LEU A 26 18.28 -17.31 -14.89
N ALA A 27 18.61 -18.03 -13.81
CA ALA A 27 19.56 -17.57 -12.81
C ALA A 27 20.95 -17.29 -13.42
N GLY A 28 21.45 -18.20 -14.25
CA GLY A 28 22.76 -18.05 -14.88
C GLY A 28 22.81 -16.93 -15.93
N ILE A 29 21.72 -16.66 -16.64
CA ILE A 29 21.65 -15.51 -17.56
C ILE A 29 21.63 -14.20 -16.75
N VAL A 30 20.87 -14.13 -15.65
CA VAL A 30 20.85 -12.95 -14.75
C VAL A 30 22.26 -12.70 -14.19
N ASP A 31 22.95 -13.74 -13.71
CA ASP A 31 24.33 -13.64 -13.21
C ASP A 31 25.29 -13.08 -14.28
N LEU A 32 25.15 -13.52 -15.53
CA LEU A 32 25.98 -13.04 -16.64
C LEU A 32 25.70 -11.56 -16.96
N CYS A 33 24.43 -11.16 -16.96
CA CYS A 33 24.03 -9.78 -17.18
C CYS A 33 24.55 -8.87 -16.05
N ASP A 34 24.39 -9.28 -14.79
CA ASP A 34 24.91 -8.55 -13.63
C ASP A 34 26.43 -8.38 -13.72
N ALA A 35 27.16 -9.45 -14.05
CA ALA A 35 28.61 -9.40 -14.24
C ALA A 35 29.03 -8.44 -15.37
N SER A 36 28.32 -8.47 -16.51
CA SER A 36 28.61 -7.58 -17.64
C SER A 36 28.40 -6.09 -17.33
N GLN A 37 27.44 -5.78 -16.45
CA GLN A 37 27.18 -4.41 -15.99
C GLN A 37 28.28 -3.92 -15.05
N VAL A 38 28.74 -4.78 -14.13
CA VAL A 38 29.86 -4.44 -13.23
C VAL A 38 31.15 -4.18 -14.02
N GLU A 39 31.37 -4.91 -15.11
CA GLU A 39 32.50 -4.71 -16.01
C GLU A 39 32.36 -3.47 -16.93
N GLY A 40 31.21 -2.79 -16.89
CA GLY A 40 30.94 -1.61 -17.73
C GLY A 40 30.86 -1.95 -19.23
N ARG A 41 30.60 -3.22 -19.57
CA ARG A 41 30.59 -3.72 -20.94
C ARG A 41 29.18 -4.20 -21.28
N PRO A 42 28.27 -3.30 -21.69
CA PRO A 42 26.94 -3.71 -22.12
C PRO A 42 27.05 -4.67 -23.31
N ALA A 43 26.13 -5.64 -23.35
CA ALA A 43 26.01 -6.53 -24.50
C ALA A 43 25.78 -5.72 -25.78
N ALA A 44 26.24 -6.26 -26.92
CA ALA A 44 25.91 -5.67 -28.21
C ALA A 44 24.38 -5.60 -28.38
N PRO A 45 23.82 -4.57 -29.04
CA PRO A 45 22.37 -4.40 -29.18
C PRO A 45 21.66 -5.64 -29.74
N GLU A 46 22.28 -6.36 -30.69
CA GLU A 46 21.70 -7.58 -31.24
C GLU A 46 21.61 -8.72 -30.21
N VAL A 47 22.62 -8.83 -29.35
CA VAL A 47 22.66 -9.81 -28.26
C VAL A 47 21.62 -9.46 -27.19
N GLN A 48 21.44 -8.17 -26.89
CA GLN A 48 20.45 -7.72 -25.93
C GLN A 48 19.02 -8.04 -26.38
N ILE A 49 18.68 -7.79 -27.65
CA ILE A 49 17.37 -8.17 -28.22
C ILE A 49 17.12 -9.68 -28.09
N LEU A 50 18.14 -10.50 -28.36
CA LEU A 50 18.03 -11.94 -28.24
C LEU A 50 17.81 -12.36 -26.78
N LEU A 51 18.58 -11.80 -25.85
CA LEU A 51 18.44 -12.05 -24.42
C LEU A 51 17.03 -11.69 -23.93
N ASP A 52 16.52 -10.52 -24.33
CA ASP A 52 15.17 -10.05 -23.99
C ASP A 52 14.12 -11.06 -24.45
N SER A 53 14.20 -11.55 -25.70
CA SER A 53 13.26 -12.53 -26.24
C SER A 53 13.29 -13.88 -25.50
N ILE A 54 14.49 -14.32 -25.11
CA ILE A 54 14.69 -15.57 -24.36
C ILE A 54 14.12 -15.43 -22.96
N PHE A 55 14.45 -14.34 -22.25
CA PHE A 55 13.94 -14.05 -20.92
C PHE A 55 12.42 -14.03 -20.91
N MET A 56 11.80 -13.37 -21.88
CA MET A 56 10.35 -13.32 -22.01
C MET A 56 9.73 -14.70 -22.13
N THR A 57 10.26 -15.51 -23.04
CA THR A 57 9.74 -16.86 -23.28
C THR A 57 9.86 -17.71 -22.03
N LEU A 58 11.01 -17.66 -21.36
CA LEU A 58 11.28 -18.45 -20.17
C LEU A 58 10.41 -18.03 -18.98
N VAL A 59 10.14 -16.74 -18.81
CA VAL A 59 9.35 -16.23 -17.66
C VAL A 59 7.86 -16.46 -17.85
N VAL A 60 7.35 -16.30 -19.07
CA VAL A 60 5.93 -16.56 -19.34
C VAL A 60 5.59 -18.04 -19.10
N GLU A 61 6.51 -18.95 -19.41
CA GLU A 61 6.35 -20.39 -19.17
C GLU A 61 6.80 -20.84 -17.77
N ALA A 62 7.39 -19.95 -16.96
CA ALA A 62 7.90 -20.29 -15.65
C ALA A 62 6.78 -20.48 -14.63
N GLU A 63 6.98 -21.44 -13.73
CA GLU A 63 6.13 -21.64 -12.57
C GLU A 63 6.20 -20.43 -11.63
N ARG A 64 5.12 -20.23 -10.86
CA ARG A 64 4.96 -19.11 -9.92
C ARG A 64 6.19 -18.87 -9.05
N ASP A 65 6.74 -19.93 -8.47
CA ASP A 65 7.88 -19.85 -7.54
C ASP A 65 9.17 -19.38 -8.24
N ILE A 66 9.35 -19.75 -9.51
CA ILE A 66 10.48 -19.30 -10.32
C ILE A 66 10.31 -17.81 -10.66
N ARG A 67 9.09 -17.38 -11.02
CA ARG A 67 8.80 -15.96 -11.27
C ARG A 67 9.02 -15.11 -10.02
N ALA A 68 8.61 -15.58 -8.84
CA ALA A 68 8.85 -14.90 -7.57
C ALA A 68 10.34 -14.72 -7.29
N ARG A 69 11.14 -15.79 -7.44
CA ARG A 69 12.60 -15.72 -7.26
C ARG A 69 13.25 -14.77 -8.26
N LEU A 70 12.79 -14.79 -9.51
CA LEU A 70 13.31 -13.89 -10.54
C LEU A 70 12.94 -12.43 -10.25
N ALA A 71 11.70 -12.17 -9.81
CA ALA A 71 11.26 -10.84 -9.46
C ALA A 71 12.13 -10.22 -8.35
N GLU A 72 12.47 -11.00 -7.32
CA GLU A 72 13.39 -10.55 -6.27
C GLU A 72 14.77 -10.20 -6.82
N ARG A 73 15.30 -11.01 -7.74
CA ARG A 73 16.62 -10.76 -8.37
C ARG A 73 16.64 -9.55 -9.29
N LEU A 74 15.56 -9.31 -10.02
CA LEU A 74 15.46 -8.21 -10.99
C LEU A 74 14.98 -6.89 -10.35
N ALA A 75 14.54 -6.92 -9.10
CA ALA A 75 14.00 -5.77 -8.39
C ALA A 75 14.97 -4.60 -8.30
N ASP A 76 16.29 -4.84 -8.34
CA ASP A 76 17.31 -3.80 -8.24
C ASP A 76 18.15 -3.70 -9.54
N ALA A 77 17.81 -4.48 -10.57
CA ALA A 77 18.56 -4.56 -11.81
C ALA A 77 18.21 -3.42 -12.78
N THR A 78 19.17 -2.53 -13.06
CA THR A 78 19.02 -1.40 -14.00
C THR A 78 18.98 -1.81 -15.47
N TRP A 79 19.52 -2.98 -15.78
CA TRP A 79 19.58 -3.52 -17.14
C TRP A 79 18.35 -4.35 -17.52
N ALA A 80 17.48 -4.66 -16.55
CA ALA A 80 16.39 -5.59 -16.74
C ALA A 80 15.48 -5.15 -17.91
N PRO A 81 15.04 -6.08 -18.78
CA PRO A 81 14.21 -5.73 -19.92
C PRO A 81 12.89 -5.09 -19.44
N SER A 82 12.57 -3.89 -19.93
CA SER A 82 11.42 -3.11 -19.45
C SER A 82 10.10 -3.86 -19.58
N ALA A 83 9.92 -4.59 -20.68
CA ALA A 83 8.73 -5.39 -20.88
C ALA A 83 8.64 -6.55 -19.86
N LEU A 84 9.77 -7.11 -19.41
CA LEU A 84 9.79 -8.20 -18.44
C LEU A 84 9.42 -7.68 -17.05
N VAL A 85 10.02 -6.55 -16.66
CA VAL A 85 9.67 -5.81 -15.45
C VAL A 85 8.17 -5.50 -15.42
N ASN A 86 7.61 -5.05 -16.55
CA ASN A 86 6.18 -4.75 -16.66
C ASN A 86 5.28 -5.99 -16.53
N ILE A 87 5.69 -7.14 -17.07
CA ILE A 87 4.95 -8.40 -16.89
C ILE A 87 4.95 -8.82 -15.42
N LEU A 88 6.13 -8.81 -14.77
CA LEU A 88 6.25 -9.19 -13.37
C LEU A 88 5.51 -8.21 -12.44
N ALA A 89 5.47 -6.91 -12.78
CA ALA A 89 4.74 -5.90 -12.03
C ALA A 89 3.20 -6.01 -12.14
N LEU A 90 2.69 -6.72 -13.16
CA LEU A 90 1.26 -6.99 -13.36
C LEU A 90 0.84 -8.39 -12.89
N ASP A 91 1.78 -9.18 -12.36
CA ASP A 91 1.54 -10.54 -11.90
C ASP A 91 0.79 -10.56 -10.55
N GLU A 92 0.74 -11.70 -9.87
CA GLU A 92 0.28 -11.75 -8.49
C GLU A 92 1.09 -10.81 -7.61
N ILE A 93 0.45 -10.17 -6.61
CA ILE A 93 1.11 -9.17 -5.76
C ILE A 93 2.39 -9.70 -5.09
N GLU A 94 2.43 -10.98 -4.73
CA GLU A 94 3.62 -11.58 -4.11
C GLU A 94 4.85 -11.64 -5.04
N ILE A 95 4.64 -11.63 -6.36
CA ILE A 95 5.68 -11.54 -7.38
C ILE A 95 5.94 -10.06 -7.73
N ALA A 96 4.87 -9.27 -7.89
CA ALA A 96 4.96 -7.89 -8.31
C ALA A 96 5.56 -6.95 -7.25
N ARG A 97 5.39 -7.26 -5.96
CA ARG A 97 5.79 -6.41 -4.84
C ARG A 97 7.24 -5.95 -4.89
N PRO A 98 8.26 -6.83 -5.00
CA PRO A 98 9.66 -6.37 -5.07
C PRO A 98 9.94 -5.51 -6.29
N ILE A 99 9.31 -5.81 -7.43
CA ILE A 99 9.43 -5.02 -8.66
C ILE A 99 8.85 -3.61 -8.49
N ILE A 100 7.62 -3.51 -7.98
CA ILE A 100 6.96 -2.23 -7.73
C ILE A 100 7.69 -1.42 -6.68
N ALA A 101 8.22 -2.06 -5.64
CA ALA A 101 8.88 -1.37 -4.55
C ALA A 101 10.23 -0.76 -4.95
N ARG A 102 11.02 -1.43 -5.81
CA ARG A 102 12.44 -1.08 -5.99
C ARG A 102 12.93 -0.95 -7.42
N SER A 103 12.22 -1.47 -8.42
CA SER A 103 12.75 -1.55 -9.79
C SER A 103 13.07 -0.18 -10.37
N PRO A 104 14.34 0.13 -10.69
CA PRO A 104 14.73 1.41 -11.28
C PRO A 104 14.27 1.56 -12.73
N VAL A 105 13.88 0.45 -13.37
CA VAL A 105 13.37 0.43 -14.75
C VAL A 105 11.92 0.92 -14.82
N LEU A 106 11.13 0.73 -13.76
CA LEU A 106 9.73 1.13 -13.70
C LEU A 106 9.61 2.65 -13.56
N GLN A 107 9.17 3.32 -14.63
CA GLN A 107 9.06 4.78 -14.68
C GLN A 107 7.65 5.27 -14.31
N ASP A 108 7.49 6.58 -14.13
CA ASP A 108 6.21 7.21 -13.76
C ASP A 108 5.03 6.78 -14.64
N HIS A 109 5.22 6.73 -15.96
CA HIS A 109 4.15 6.32 -16.88
C HIS A 109 3.75 4.85 -16.70
N ASP A 110 4.68 3.98 -16.29
CA ASP A 110 4.39 2.58 -15.96
C ASP A 110 3.63 2.48 -14.63
N LEU A 111 4.04 3.24 -13.61
CA LEU A 111 3.35 3.31 -12.32
C LEU A 111 1.91 3.81 -12.48
N ILE A 112 1.70 4.85 -13.28
CA ILE A 112 0.36 5.39 -13.59
C ILE A 112 -0.48 4.34 -14.32
N ARG A 113 0.11 3.61 -15.27
CA ARG A 113 -0.57 2.51 -15.96
C ARG A 113 -0.96 1.39 -14.97
N LEU A 114 -0.05 0.99 -14.09
CA LEU A 114 -0.32 -0.02 -13.05
C LEU A 114 -1.43 0.44 -12.11
N LEU A 115 -1.45 1.73 -11.73
CA LEU A 115 -2.54 2.27 -10.93
C LEU A 115 -3.90 1.99 -11.58
N VAL A 116 -4.01 2.11 -12.91
CA VAL A 116 -5.26 1.87 -13.64
C VAL A 116 -5.58 0.39 -13.80
N GLN A 117 -4.59 -0.45 -14.12
CA GLN A 117 -4.80 -1.82 -14.57
C GLN A 117 -4.75 -2.88 -13.45
N ALA A 118 -4.04 -2.60 -12.37
CA ALA A 118 -3.72 -3.58 -11.34
C ALA A 118 -4.68 -3.55 -10.14
N THR A 119 -4.57 -4.57 -9.29
CA THR A 119 -5.42 -4.72 -8.10
C THR A 119 -5.14 -3.66 -7.04
N LEU A 120 -6.03 -3.54 -6.06
CA LEU A 120 -5.86 -2.62 -4.92
C LEU A 120 -4.52 -2.83 -4.20
N GLU A 121 -4.07 -4.07 -4.06
CA GLU A 121 -2.81 -4.39 -3.38
C GLU A 121 -1.59 -3.84 -4.13
N HIS A 122 -1.61 -3.88 -5.47
CA HIS A 122 -0.58 -3.26 -6.30
C HIS A 122 -0.58 -1.73 -6.14
N GLN A 123 -1.76 -1.12 -6.12
CA GLN A 123 -1.90 0.32 -5.94
C GLN A 123 -1.36 0.78 -4.57
N ILE A 124 -1.63 0.01 -3.51
CA ILE A 124 -1.06 0.23 -2.18
C ILE A 124 0.46 0.14 -2.22
N GLU A 125 1.02 -0.85 -2.91
CA GLU A 125 2.48 -1.00 -3.02
C GLU A 125 3.11 0.15 -3.80
N ILE A 126 2.48 0.61 -4.89
CA ILE A 126 2.90 1.81 -5.62
C ILE A 126 2.93 3.02 -4.69
N ALA A 127 1.91 3.23 -3.86
CA ALA A 127 1.86 4.35 -2.94
C ALA A 127 2.94 4.31 -1.84
N ARG A 128 3.48 3.12 -1.53
CA ARG A 128 4.59 2.92 -0.58
C ARG A 128 5.96 3.04 -1.22
N ARG A 129 6.05 2.99 -2.55
CA ARG A 129 7.31 3.09 -3.29
C ARG A 129 8.03 4.40 -2.91
N PRO A 130 9.34 4.38 -2.62
CA PRO A 130 10.05 5.59 -2.27
C PRO A 130 10.12 6.58 -3.44
N GLU A 131 10.30 7.87 -3.11
CA GLU A 131 10.62 8.94 -4.07
C GLU A 131 9.60 9.11 -5.22
N LEU A 132 8.31 8.86 -4.96
CA LEU A 132 7.26 9.07 -5.95
C LEU A 132 7.24 10.50 -6.46
N SER A 133 7.16 10.65 -7.78
CA SER A 133 7.06 11.96 -8.43
C SER A 133 5.67 12.59 -8.21
N PRO A 134 5.56 13.93 -8.35
CA PRO A 134 4.27 14.62 -8.25
C PRO A 134 3.23 14.08 -9.23
N ALA A 135 3.63 13.63 -10.43
CA ALA A 135 2.71 13.10 -11.43
C ALA A 135 2.03 11.79 -10.97
N VAL A 136 2.80 10.88 -10.36
CA VAL A 136 2.27 9.62 -9.82
C VAL A 136 1.42 9.89 -8.58
N VAL A 137 1.85 10.81 -7.72
CA VAL A 137 1.09 11.23 -6.54
C VAL A 137 -0.28 11.79 -6.93
N GLU A 138 -0.34 12.68 -7.91
CA GLU A 138 -1.62 13.22 -8.39
C GLU A 138 -2.52 12.13 -9.00
N ALA A 139 -1.95 11.15 -9.70
CA ALA A 139 -2.71 10.00 -10.20
C ALA A 139 -3.32 9.16 -9.06
N ILE A 140 -2.59 8.97 -7.95
CA ILE A 140 -3.10 8.32 -6.74
C ILE A 140 -4.23 9.14 -6.11
N LEU A 141 -4.02 10.45 -5.93
CA LEU A 141 -5.01 11.36 -5.33
C LEU A 141 -6.29 11.44 -6.15
N ALA A 142 -6.19 11.40 -7.48
CA ALA A 142 -7.34 11.42 -8.39
C ALA A 142 -8.21 10.15 -8.31
N LYS A 143 -7.63 9.01 -7.93
CA LYS A 143 -8.37 7.75 -7.74
C LYS A 143 -9.20 7.71 -6.46
N ASP A 144 -8.84 8.51 -5.47
CA ASP A 144 -9.56 8.65 -4.19
C ASP A 144 -9.82 7.33 -3.44
N GLU A 145 -8.91 6.36 -3.57
CA GLU A 145 -9.03 5.05 -2.94
C GLU A 145 -8.42 5.06 -1.53
N SER A 146 -9.24 4.83 -0.51
CA SER A 146 -8.92 5.11 0.90
C SER A 146 -7.68 4.36 1.40
N ALA A 147 -7.53 3.10 1.02
CA ALA A 147 -6.38 2.29 1.41
C ALA A 147 -5.07 2.77 0.76
N VAL A 148 -5.15 3.22 -0.50
CA VAL A 148 -4.01 3.74 -1.26
C VAL A 148 -3.60 5.11 -0.75
N LEU A 149 -4.56 6.00 -0.47
CA LEU A 149 -4.32 7.30 0.15
C LEU A 149 -3.66 7.16 1.53
N THR A 150 -4.09 6.17 2.32
CA THR A 150 -3.49 5.88 3.64
C THR A 150 -2.03 5.43 3.51
N ALA A 151 -1.74 4.61 2.51
CA ALA A 151 -0.38 4.19 2.19
C ALA A 151 0.48 5.37 1.74
N LEU A 152 -0.03 6.24 0.86
CA LEU A 152 0.64 7.45 0.42
C LEU A 152 0.93 8.41 1.59
N ALA A 153 -0.05 8.64 2.47
CA ALA A 153 0.12 9.48 3.66
C ALA A 153 1.14 8.92 4.66
N SER A 154 1.45 7.62 4.58
CA SER A 154 2.49 6.97 5.39
C SER A 154 3.86 7.00 4.72
N ASN A 155 3.98 7.52 3.50
CA ASN A 155 5.21 7.57 2.72
C ASN A 155 5.86 8.96 2.79
N PRO A 156 6.84 9.17 3.68
CA PRO A 156 7.46 10.49 3.87
C PRO A 156 8.34 10.93 2.69
N THR A 157 8.69 10.02 1.79
CA THR A 157 9.57 10.30 0.64
C THR A 157 8.80 10.65 -0.62
N ALA A 158 7.48 10.45 -0.64
CA ALA A 158 6.65 10.83 -1.77
C ALA A 158 6.59 12.37 -1.89
N GLN A 159 6.69 12.87 -3.12
CA GLN A 159 6.65 14.30 -3.40
C GLN A 159 5.20 14.80 -3.43
N VAL A 160 4.55 14.81 -2.27
CA VAL A 160 3.18 15.30 -2.12
C VAL A 160 3.17 16.83 -2.11
N THR A 161 2.41 17.42 -3.02
CA THR A 161 2.23 18.87 -3.12
C THR A 161 1.44 19.40 -1.92
N PRO A 162 1.53 20.71 -1.57
CA PRO A 162 0.72 21.29 -0.51
C PRO A 162 -0.79 21.12 -0.73
N ASP A 163 -1.25 21.21 -1.98
CA ASP A 163 -2.64 20.96 -2.36
C ASP A 163 -3.03 19.49 -2.18
N GLY A 164 -2.15 18.56 -2.58
CA GLY A 164 -2.35 17.14 -2.34
C GLY A 164 -2.44 16.79 -0.85
N LEU A 165 -1.60 17.40 -0.01
CA LEU A 165 -1.67 17.23 1.43
C LEU A 165 -2.98 17.75 2.01
N ARG A 166 -3.46 18.90 1.53
CA ARG A 166 -4.76 19.44 1.92
C ARG A 166 -5.89 18.48 1.56
N ARG A 167 -5.90 17.93 0.35
CA ARG A 167 -6.88 16.92 -0.09
C ARG A 167 -6.87 15.67 0.81
N LEU A 168 -5.69 15.20 1.21
CA LEU A 168 -5.57 14.07 2.14
C LEU A 168 -6.13 14.41 3.54
N VAL A 169 -5.86 15.61 4.03
CA VAL A 169 -6.36 16.12 5.32
C VAL A 169 -7.88 16.27 5.29
N ASP A 170 -8.44 16.82 4.22
CA ASP A 170 -9.90 16.90 4.01
C ASP A 170 -10.53 15.49 4.02
N LYS A 171 -9.89 14.53 3.34
CA LYS A 171 -10.34 13.13 3.31
C LYS A 171 -10.25 12.41 4.67
N ALA A 172 -9.35 12.86 5.55
CA ALA A 172 -9.20 12.30 6.90
C ALA A 172 -10.43 12.53 7.80
N ARG A 173 -11.34 13.41 7.39
CA ARG A 173 -12.68 13.52 7.98
C ARG A 173 -13.41 12.19 7.95
N ASP A 174 -13.46 11.56 6.78
CA ASP A 174 -14.25 10.34 6.53
C ASP A 174 -13.40 9.08 6.72
N VAL A 175 -12.08 9.18 6.51
CA VAL A 175 -11.15 8.05 6.56
C VAL A 175 -10.26 8.16 7.79
N VAL A 176 -10.68 7.50 8.88
CA VAL A 176 -9.95 7.48 10.16
C VAL A 176 -8.49 7.01 10.00
N ALA A 177 -8.26 6.07 9.10
CA ALA A 177 -6.92 5.51 8.84
C ALA A 177 -5.90 6.54 8.36
N LEU A 178 -6.32 7.65 7.73
CA LEU A 178 -5.44 8.74 7.29
C LEU A 178 -4.92 9.61 8.43
N ARG A 179 -5.67 9.69 9.54
CA ARG A 179 -5.42 10.66 10.61
C ARG A 179 -4.05 10.49 11.25
N SER A 180 -3.69 9.25 11.57
CA SER A 180 -2.44 8.94 12.27
C SER A 180 -1.20 9.07 11.37
N PRO A 181 -1.20 8.61 10.11
CA PRO A 181 -0.14 8.91 9.15
C PRO A 181 0.05 10.42 8.92
N LEU A 182 -1.03 11.17 8.67
CA LEU A 182 -0.97 12.60 8.38
C LEU A 182 -0.43 13.41 9.57
N ALA A 183 -0.86 13.11 10.79
CA ALA A 183 -0.34 13.79 12.00
C ALA A 183 1.19 13.64 12.17
N ARG A 184 1.74 12.52 11.66
CA ARG A 184 3.18 12.23 11.68
C ARG A 184 3.90 12.64 10.40
N HIS A 185 3.18 13.08 9.37
CA HIS A 185 3.75 13.40 8.08
C HIS A 185 4.71 14.60 8.19
N PRO A 186 5.93 14.54 7.62
CA PRO A 186 6.93 15.59 7.79
C PRO A 186 6.48 16.92 7.17
N SER A 187 5.81 16.89 6.02
CA SER A 187 5.37 18.08 5.27
C SER A 187 4.04 18.68 5.76
N LEU A 188 3.47 18.21 6.87
CA LEU A 188 2.24 18.77 7.43
C LEU A 188 2.50 20.20 7.93
N SER A 189 1.72 21.18 7.45
CA SER A 189 1.79 22.57 7.90
C SER A 189 0.95 22.81 9.16
N SER A 190 1.20 23.94 9.86
CA SER A 190 0.41 24.33 11.03
C SER A 190 -1.08 24.43 10.68
N ASP A 191 -1.44 25.13 9.60
CA ASP A 191 -2.83 25.32 9.16
C ASP A 191 -3.56 24.00 8.87
N LEU A 192 -2.85 23.01 8.32
CA LEU A 192 -3.40 21.67 8.08
C LEU A 192 -3.46 20.84 9.36
N ALA A 193 -2.55 21.06 10.31
CA ALA A 193 -2.61 20.46 11.63
C ALA A 193 -3.82 20.97 12.44
N GLU A 194 -4.17 22.26 12.33
CA GLU A 194 -5.38 22.83 12.96
C GLU A 194 -6.65 22.18 12.44
N GLN A 195 -6.71 22.01 11.11
CA GLN A 195 -7.78 21.28 10.45
C GLN A 195 -7.84 19.83 10.97
N LEU A 196 -6.72 19.11 10.91
CA LEU A 196 -6.64 17.73 11.37
C LEU A 196 -7.04 17.57 12.85
N TYR A 197 -6.72 18.55 13.69
CA TYR A 197 -7.06 18.58 15.11
C TYR A 197 -8.57 18.39 15.38
N LEU A 198 -9.43 18.89 14.49
CA LEU A 198 -10.89 18.78 14.61
C LEU A 198 -11.40 17.35 14.44
N TRP A 199 -10.65 16.47 13.77
CA TRP A 199 -11.07 15.11 13.43
C TRP A 199 -10.31 14.03 14.20
N VAL A 200 -9.31 14.40 14.99
CA VAL A 200 -8.45 13.43 15.69
C VAL A 200 -8.81 13.25 17.17
N GLY A 201 -8.61 12.02 17.65
CA GLY A 201 -8.75 11.68 19.07
C GLY A 201 -7.71 12.37 19.95
N ARG A 202 -7.89 12.29 21.28
CA ARG A 202 -7.09 13.01 22.29
C ARG A 202 -5.57 12.81 22.12
N ALA A 203 -5.11 11.56 21.97
CA ALA A 203 -3.70 11.26 21.85
C ALA A 203 -3.02 11.94 20.65
N LEU A 204 -3.71 12.02 19.51
CA LEU A 204 -3.20 12.71 18.32
C LEU A 204 -3.28 14.23 18.46
N ARG A 205 -4.31 14.75 19.15
CA ARG A 205 -4.41 16.18 19.48
C ARG A 205 -3.24 16.64 20.33
N ASP A 206 -2.87 15.87 21.36
CA ASP A 206 -1.73 16.16 22.22
C ASP A 206 -0.42 16.17 21.41
N ALA A 207 -0.25 15.21 20.49
CA ALA A 207 0.90 15.16 19.60
C ALA A 207 0.97 16.36 18.64
N LEU A 208 -0.16 16.80 18.09
CA LEU A 208 -0.24 17.97 17.21
C LEU A 208 0.06 19.28 17.97
N VAL A 209 -0.49 19.44 19.18
CA VAL A 209 -0.19 20.59 20.06
C VAL A 209 1.29 20.66 20.39
N ALA A 210 1.90 19.53 20.78
CA ALA A 210 3.32 19.47 21.09
C ALA A 210 4.20 19.79 19.87
N ARG A 211 3.83 19.31 18.68
CA ARG A 211 4.61 19.47 17.45
C ARG A 211 4.49 20.88 16.84
N PHE A 212 3.28 21.46 16.83
CA PHE A 212 2.98 22.72 16.14
C PHE A 212 2.74 23.90 17.08
N GLN A 213 2.83 23.70 18.41
CA GLN A 213 2.62 24.74 19.42
C GLN A 213 1.24 25.41 19.31
N LEU A 214 0.23 24.59 19.00
CA LEU A 214 -1.15 25.03 18.85
C LEU A 214 -1.71 25.47 20.21
N ASP A 215 -2.49 26.55 20.21
CA ASP A 215 -3.16 27.06 21.42
C ASP A 215 -4.37 26.16 21.76
N PRO A 216 -4.30 25.37 22.85
CA PRO A 216 -5.34 24.39 23.17
C PRO A 216 -6.69 25.03 23.48
N ASP A 217 -6.71 26.25 24.02
CA ASP A 217 -7.95 26.95 24.36
C ASP A 217 -8.66 27.43 23.10
N LYS A 218 -7.91 27.94 22.11
CA LYS A 218 -8.47 28.31 20.80
C LYS A 218 -8.98 27.08 20.04
N MET A 219 -8.26 25.97 20.12
CA MET A 219 -8.67 24.73 19.47
C MET A 219 -9.92 24.12 20.10
N ALA A 220 -10.03 24.15 21.44
CA ALA A 220 -11.23 23.72 22.14
C ALA A 220 -12.45 24.57 21.73
N GLN A 221 -12.28 25.89 21.63
CA GLN A 221 -13.33 26.80 21.13
C GLN A 221 -13.71 26.51 19.67
N ALA A 222 -12.75 26.17 18.81
CA ALA A 222 -13.01 25.81 17.41
C ALA A 222 -13.82 24.49 17.28
N ILE A 223 -13.56 23.52 18.17
CA ILE A 223 -14.36 22.29 18.26
C ILE A 223 -15.79 22.62 18.72
N GLU A 224 -15.94 23.39 19.80
CA GLU A 224 -17.27 23.78 20.29
C GLU A 224 -18.08 24.55 19.24
N ALA A 225 -17.44 25.46 18.50
CA ALA A 225 -18.07 26.20 17.42
C ALA A 225 -18.52 25.27 16.28
N SER A 226 -17.70 24.29 15.91
CA SER A 226 -18.03 23.28 14.90
C SER A 226 -19.21 22.41 15.35
N LEU A 227 -19.22 21.97 16.62
CA LEU A 227 -20.33 21.19 17.21
C LEU A 227 -21.64 21.98 17.28
N ARG A 228 -21.58 23.27 17.62
CA ARG A 228 -22.74 24.18 17.63
C ARG A 228 -23.29 24.41 16.22
N ALA A 229 -22.42 24.56 15.21
CA ALA A 229 -22.84 24.70 13.82
C ALA A 229 -23.59 23.45 13.30
N VAL A 230 -23.17 22.25 13.71
CA VAL A 230 -23.88 21.00 13.43
C VAL A 230 -25.26 20.97 14.12
N HIS A 231 -25.35 21.43 15.37
CA HIS A 231 -26.61 21.46 16.13
C HIS A 231 -27.60 22.53 15.62
N GLN A 232 -27.14 23.59 14.95
CA GLN A 232 -27.99 24.71 14.50
C GLN A 232 -28.50 24.59 13.05
N GLY A 233 -28.15 23.50 12.34
CA GLY A 233 -28.79 23.14 11.07
C GLY A 233 -28.38 23.99 9.88
N THR A 234 -27.28 23.61 9.21
CA THR A 234 -27.08 23.78 7.76
C THR A 234 -26.02 22.78 7.30
N THR A 235 -26.42 21.94 6.34
CA THR A 235 -25.73 20.75 5.79
C THR A 235 -25.74 19.51 6.68
N ALA A 236 -26.50 18.50 6.23
CA ALA A 236 -26.34 17.12 6.66
C ALA A 236 -24.92 16.67 6.27
N ILE A 237 -24.00 16.79 7.20
CA ILE A 237 -22.78 16.03 7.18
C ILE A 237 -22.99 14.96 8.25
N ASP A 238 -23.08 13.71 7.80
CA ASP A 238 -22.91 12.54 8.66
C ASP A 238 -21.48 12.62 9.22
N THR A 239 -21.32 13.41 10.28
CA THR A 239 -20.16 13.34 11.14
C THR A 239 -20.45 12.11 12.00
N PRO A 240 -19.72 10.99 11.85
CA PRO A 240 -19.80 9.93 12.85
C PRO A 240 -19.29 10.59 14.13
N SER A 241 -20.19 10.87 15.05
CA SER A 241 -19.82 11.47 16.32
C SER A 241 -18.93 10.43 17.01
N LEU A 242 -17.68 10.76 17.31
CA LEU A 242 -16.78 9.85 18.04
C LEU A 242 -17.37 9.48 19.42
N GLU A 243 -18.17 10.39 19.99
CA GLU A 243 -19.00 10.13 21.18
C GLU A 243 -20.12 9.12 20.91
N GLN A 244 -20.71 9.09 19.70
CA GLN A 244 -21.69 8.07 19.32
C GLN A 244 -21.06 6.71 19.09
N ASP A 245 -19.80 6.63 18.63
CA ASP A 245 -19.11 5.35 18.49
C ASP A 245 -18.68 4.79 19.86
N GLU A 246 -18.21 5.63 20.79
CA GLU A 246 -17.94 5.22 22.18
C GLU A 246 -19.25 4.83 22.91
N ASP A 247 -20.31 5.64 22.83
CA ASP A 247 -21.63 5.32 23.40
C ASP A 247 -22.23 4.04 22.78
N ARG A 248 -21.98 3.81 21.48
CA ARG A 248 -22.46 2.63 20.77
C ARG A 248 -21.66 1.39 21.13
N GLU A 249 -20.35 1.48 21.28
CA GLU A 249 -19.52 0.39 21.76
C GLU A 249 -19.88 0.02 23.21
N GLU A 250 -20.11 1.00 24.08
CA GLU A 250 -20.60 0.79 25.44
C GLU A 250 -22.00 0.17 25.47
N MET A 251 -22.90 0.63 24.60
CA MET A 251 -24.27 0.09 24.49
C MET A 251 -24.27 -1.34 23.88
N GLU A 252 -23.39 -1.63 22.93
CA GLU A 252 -23.20 -2.97 22.35
C GLU A 252 -22.57 -3.91 23.39
N ALA A 253 -21.60 -3.46 24.18
CA ALA A 253 -21.04 -4.21 25.30
C ALA A 253 -22.10 -4.49 26.39
N ALA A 254 -22.90 -3.49 26.77
CA ALA A 254 -24.00 -3.65 27.73
C ALA A 254 -25.11 -4.58 27.21
N LEU A 255 -25.34 -4.62 25.89
CA LEU A 255 -26.28 -5.55 25.27
C LEU A 255 -25.75 -6.99 25.32
N VAL A 256 -24.46 -7.20 25.05
CA VAL A 256 -23.79 -8.50 25.17
C VAL A 256 -23.87 -9.01 26.61
N GLU A 257 -23.58 -8.16 27.60
CA GLU A 257 -23.73 -8.47 29.04
C GLU A 257 -25.16 -8.91 29.40
N LYS A 258 -26.19 -8.19 28.93
CA LYS A 258 -27.59 -8.54 29.18
C LYS A 258 -27.99 -9.86 28.50
N LEU A 259 -27.48 -10.12 27.30
CA LEU A 259 -27.74 -11.36 26.57
C LEU A 259 -27.04 -12.57 27.19
N ASP A 260 -25.88 -12.36 27.80
CA ASP A 260 -25.13 -13.40 28.51
C ASP A 260 -25.86 -13.77 29.81
N ALA A 261 -26.24 -12.76 30.60
CA ALA A 261 -27.05 -12.94 31.80
C ALA A 261 -28.40 -13.64 31.53
N ALA A 262 -28.97 -13.47 30.33
CA ALA A 262 -30.19 -14.13 29.89
C ALA A 262 -29.96 -15.52 29.26
N GLY A 263 -28.72 -15.98 29.11
CA GLY A 263 -28.37 -17.27 28.48
C GLY A 263 -28.69 -17.35 26.98
N GLN A 264 -28.78 -16.20 26.30
CA GLN A 264 -29.18 -16.10 24.89
C GLN A 264 -27.98 -15.96 23.94
N LEU A 265 -26.76 -15.88 24.46
CA LEU A 265 -25.50 -15.89 23.71
C LEU A 265 -25.21 -17.30 23.15
N ARG A 266 -25.93 -17.65 22.09
CA ARG A 266 -25.78 -18.95 21.38
C ARG A 266 -24.96 -18.78 20.11
N PRO A 267 -24.33 -19.86 19.59
CA PRO A 267 -23.60 -19.83 18.32
C PRO A 267 -24.40 -19.27 17.14
N GLY A 268 -25.73 -19.46 17.13
CA GLY A 268 -26.61 -18.89 16.10
C GLY A 268 -26.71 -17.36 16.14
N TYR A 269 -26.51 -16.72 17.30
CA TYR A 269 -26.46 -15.25 17.42
C TYR A 269 -25.16 -14.71 16.81
N LEU A 270 -24.01 -15.35 17.10
CA LEU A 270 -22.72 -14.98 16.51
C LEU A 270 -22.75 -15.03 14.97
N LEU A 271 -23.34 -16.08 14.39
CA LEU A 271 -23.51 -16.20 12.94
C LEU A 271 -24.42 -15.11 12.36
N ARG A 272 -25.46 -14.71 13.10
CA ARG A 272 -26.37 -13.63 12.69
C ARG A 272 -25.65 -12.28 12.70
N VAL A 273 -24.88 -11.99 13.75
CA VAL A 273 -24.11 -10.74 13.88
C VAL A 273 -23.03 -10.62 12.80
N LEU A 274 -22.37 -11.74 12.47
CA LEU A 274 -21.41 -11.82 11.36
C LEU A 274 -22.09 -11.52 10.01
N ARG A 275 -23.29 -12.06 9.78
CA ARG A 275 -24.07 -11.81 8.55
C ARG A 275 -24.56 -10.36 8.44
N GLU A 276 -24.83 -9.72 9.57
CA GLU A 276 -25.22 -8.30 9.65
C GLU A 276 -24.00 -7.34 9.61
N ARG A 277 -22.78 -7.86 9.41
CA ARG A 277 -21.50 -7.11 9.32
C ARG A 277 -21.19 -6.24 10.55
N ARG A 278 -21.72 -6.58 11.73
CA ARG A 278 -21.44 -5.87 12.99
C ARG A 278 -20.24 -6.50 13.71
N LEU A 279 -19.05 -6.22 13.20
CA LEU A 279 -17.78 -6.78 13.70
C LEU A 279 -17.48 -6.45 15.18
N PRO A 280 -17.74 -5.23 15.70
CA PRO A 280 -17.48 -4.91 17.11
C PRO A 280 -18.30 -5.79 18.06
N LEU A 281 -19.62 -5.88 17.84
CA LEU A 281 -20.53 -6.74 18.60
C LEU A 281 -20.13 -8.21 18.55
N PHE A 282 -19.64 -8.71 17.41
CA PHE A 282 -19.13 -10.07 17.28
C PHE A 282 -17.88 -10.30 18.14
N LEU A 283 -16.94 -9.36 18.16
CA LEU A 283 -15.73 -9.46 18.99
C LEU A 283 -16.05 -9.43 20.48
N PHE A 284 -16.95 -8.55 20.94
CA PHE A 284 -17.41 -8.53 22.34
C PHE A 284 -18.12 -9.83 22.75
N ALA A 285 -19.01 -10.34 21.90
CA ALA A 285 -19.69 -11.61 22.14
C ALA A 285 -18.73 -12.81 22.20
N LEU A 286 -17.68 -12.81 21.36
CA LEU A 286 -16.68 -13.87 21.31
C LEU A 286 -15.73 -13.82 22.52
N ALA A 287 -15.33 -12.62 22.94
CA ALA A 287 -14.49 -12.42 24.12
C ALA A 287 -15.15 -12.89 25.43
N ARG A 288 -16.49 -12.99 25.48
CA ARG A 288 -17.24 -13.45 26.66
C ARG A 288 -17.45 -14.98 26.70
N LEU A 289 -17.44 -15.63 25.52
CA LEU A 289 -17.64 -17.07 25.36
C LEU A 289 -16.33 -17.88 25.40
N GLY A 290 -15.17 -17.22 25.31
CA GLY A 290 -13.84 -17.78 25.55
C GLY A 290 -13.41 -17.58 27.00
#